data_AF-A0A359M116-F1
#
_entry.id   AF-A0A359M116-F1
#
_cell.length_a   1.000
_cell.length_b   1.000
_cell.length_c   1.000
_cell.angle_alpha   90.00
_cell.angle_beta   90.00
_cell.angle_gamma   90.00
#
_symmetry.space_group_name_H-M   'P 1'
#
loop_
_entity.id
_entity.type
_entity.pdbx_description
1 polymer ?
#
loop_
_entity_poly.entity_id
_entity_poly.type
_entity_poly.pdbx_seq_one_letter_code
_entity_poly.pdbx_strand_id
1 'polypeptide(L)' 'MADPFLSEIRIFSFDFPPKGWAQCNGQLLPINQNQALFALLGTT' A
#
# COMPACT_ATOMS: atom_id res chain seq x y z
N MET A 1 -2.26 -18.31 -9.60
CA MET A 1 -3.27 -17.36 -9.08
C MET A 1 -2.48 -16.11 -8.73
N ALA A 2 -2.75 -14.96 -9.35
CA ALA A 2 -1.82 -13.84 -9.32
C ALA A 2 -1.65 -13.29 -7.89
N ASP A 3 -0.48 -13.50 -7.31
CA ASP A 3 -0.06 -12.86 -6.07
C ASP A 3 -0.07 -11.33 -6.26
N PRO A 4 -0.64 -10.57 -5.31
CA PRO A 4 -0.66 -9.12 -5.41
C PRO A 4 0.76 -8.56 -5.38
N PHE A 5 1.03 -7.57 -6.23
CA PHE A 5 2.35 -6.93 -6.28
C PHE A 5 2.43 -5.79 -5.27
N LEU A 6 3.63 -5.57 -4.72
CA LEU A 6 3.88 -4.37 -3.92
C LEU A 6 3.68 -3.14 -4.82
N SER A 7 3.10 -2.06 -4.26
CA SER A 7 2.64 -0.86 -4.97
C SER A 7 1.48 -1.04 -5.96
N GLU A 8 0.76 -2.16 -5.94
CA GLU A 8 -0.49 -2.29 -6.70
C GLU A 8 -1.61 -1.43 -6.07
N ILE A 9 -2.42 -0.78 -6.90
CA ILE A 9 -3.62 -0.06 -6.49
C ILE A 9 -4.83 -0.85 -6.97
N ARG A 10 -5.74 -1.20 -6.05
CA ARG A 10 -6.94 -1.96 -6.36
C ARG A 10 -8.16 -1.33 -5.70
N ILE A 11 -9.29 -1.34 -6.40
CA ILE A 11 -10.57 -0.91 -5.88
C ILE A 11 -11.17 -2.06 -5.06
N PHE A 12 -11.61 -1.75 -3.84
CA PHE A 12 -12.33 -2.68 -2.97
C PHE A 12 -13.74 -2.14 -2.73
N SER A 13 -14.75 -3.01 -2.70
CA SER A 13 -16.15 -2.61 -2.41
C SER A 13 -16.44 -2.37 -0.93
N PHE A 14 -15.44 -2.52 -0.05
CA PHE A 14 -15.56 -2.34 1.39
C PHE A 14 -14.62 -1.21 1.86
N ASP A 15 -14.97 -0.57 2.97
CA ASP A 15 -14.32 0.66 3.44
C ASP A 15 -12.99 0.41 4.20
N PHE A 16 -12.71 -0.83 4.60
CA PHE A 16 -11.48 -1.18 5.34
C PHE A 16 -10.40 -1.75 4.41
N PRO A 17 -9.11 -1.44 4.61
CA PRO A 17 -8.06 -2.09 3.85
C PRO A 17 -7.88 -3.54 4.35
N PRO A 18 -7.79 -4.54 3.46
CA PRO A 18 -7.48 -5.91 3.86
C PRO A 18 -6.03 -6.01 4.37
N LYS A 19 -5.69 -7.11 5.07
CA LYS A 19 -4.34 -7.31 5.62
C LYS A 19 -3.27 -7.19 4.52
N GLY A 20 -2.26 -6.36 4.75
CA GLY A 20 -1.17 -6.09 3.81
C GLY A 20 -1.45 -4.96 2.81
N TRP A 21 -2.63 -4.33 2.87
CA TRP A 21 -2.99 -3.17 2.08
C TRP A 21 -3.14 -1.95 2.97
N ALA A 22 -3.02 -0.77 2.36
CA ALA A 22 -3.30 0.51 2.99
C ALA A 22 -4.34 1.27 2.15
N GLN A 23 -5.17 2.09 2.79
CA GLN A 23 -6.10 2.96 2.06
C GLN A 23 -5.32 4.09 1.34
N CYS A 24 -5.70 4.40 0.11
CA CYS A 24 -5.16 5.54 -0.64
C CYS A 24 -5.85 6.86 -0.25
N ASN A 25 -5.82 7.22 1.04
CA ASN A 25 -6.51 8.38 1.61
C ASN A 25 -5.55 9.53 2.03
N GLY A 26 -4.27 9.47 1.64
CA GLY A 26 -3.27 10.47 2.03
C GLY A 26 -2.73 10.30 3.45
N GLN A 27 -2.89 9.14 4.08
CA GLN A 27 -2.31 8.84 5.39
C GLN A 27 -0.77 8.78 5.37
N LEU A 28 -0.16 9.17 6.48
CA LEU A 28 1.28 9.02 6.70
C LEU A 28 1.59 7.58 7.15
N LEU A 29 2.42 6.88 6.38
CA LEU A 29 2.90 5.53 6.71
C LEU A 29 4.36 5.57 7.17
N PRO A 30 4.74 4.85 8.24
CA PRO A 30 6.11 4.83 8.72
C PRO A 30 7.03 4.12 7.71
N ILE A 31 8.06 4.83 7.24
CA ILE A 31 9.02 4.31 6.24
C ILE A 31 9.78 3.09 6.76
N ASN A 32 10.17 3.08 8.04
CA ASN A 32 10.91 1.98 8.66
C ASN A 32 10.18 0.63 8.49
N GLN A 33 8.85 0.63 8.58
CA GLN A 33 8.04 -0.60 8.43
C GLN A 33 7.70 -0.93 6.97
N ASN A 34 7.85 0.03 6.05
CA ASN A 34 7.41 -0.06 4.65
C ASN A 34 8.55 0.25 3.67
N GLN A 35 9.80 -0.09 4.02
CA GLN A 35 10.98 0.29 3.24
C GLN A 35 10.89 -0.15 1.77
N ALA A 36 10.43 -1.37 1.50
CA ALA A 36 10.26 -1.87 0.14
C ALA A 36 9.21 -1.09 -0.66
N LEU A 37 8.14 -0.61 -0.01
CA LEU A 37 7.10 0.19 -0.65
C LEU A 37 7.66 1.57 -1.03
N PHE A 38 8.36 2.23 -0.11
CA PHE A 38 8.96 3.55 -0.35
C PHE A 38 10.17 3.48 -1.30
N ALA A 39 10.84 2.33 -1.43
CA ALA A 39 11.84 2.12 -2.46
C ALA A 39 11.24 2.15 -3.88
N LEU A 40 9.98 1.76 -4.03
CA LEU A 40 9.26 1.79 -5.31
C LEU A 40 8.53 3.12 -5.55
N LEU A 41 7.84 3.66 -4.55
CA LEU A 41 7.00 4.85 -4.68
C LEU A 41 7.77 6.17 -4.52
N GLY A 42 8.95 6.16 -3.88
CA GLY A 42 9.66 7.38 -3.51
C GLY A 42 9.02 8.10 -2.31
N THR A 43 9.63 9.20 -1.89
CA THR A 43 9.22 10.00 -0.71
C THR A 43 9.08 11.50 -1.01
N THR A 44 9.05 11.87 -2.29
CA THR A 44 9.15 13.25 -2.79
C THR A 44 8.15 13.53 -3.90
#